data_AF-A0A8J4WKQ1-F1
#
_entry.id   AF-A0A8J4WKQ1-F1
#
_cell.length_a   1.000
_cell.length_b   1.000
_cell.length_c   1.000
_cell.angle_alpha   90.00
_cell.angle_beta   90.00
_cell.angle_gamma   90.00
#
_symmetry.space_group_name_H-M   'P 1'
#
loop_
_entity.id
_entity.type
_entity.pdbx_description
1 polymer ?
#
loop_
_entity_poly.entity_id
_entity_poly.type
_entity_poly.pdbx_seq_one_letter_code
_entity_poly.pdbx_strand_id
1 'polypeptide(L)'
;MKLQNLIHIVIGIVCVAATVATAQAEPRQHKHNRNYILRRQEAGLVSGVPTTRRIIGKREIDIYRNGLMFEKDNVVGVRAGSR
;
A
#
# COMPACT_ATOMS: atom_id res chain seq x y z
N MET A 1 29.85 2.44 -40.79
CA MET A 1 29.25 1.69 -39.67
C MET A 1 28.35 0.60 -40.28
N LYS A 2 28.56 -0.68 -39.96
CA LYS A 2 27.80 -1.79 -40.59
C LYS A 2 26.36 -1.80 -40.08
N LEU A 3 25.38 -2.05 -40.96
CA LEU A 3 23.93 -2.08 -40.65
C LEU A 3 23.60 -2.99 -39.45
N GLN A 4 24.33 -4.09 -39.30
CA GLN A 4 24.21 -5.00 -38.15
C GLN A 4 24.51 -4.30 -36.83
N ASN A 5 25.50 -3.41 -36.76
CA ASN A 5 25.84 -2.70 -35.52
C ASN A 5 24.75 -1.70 -35.12
N LEU A 6 24.06 -1.10 -36.11
CA LEU A 6 22.95 -0.18 -35.85
C LEU A 6 21.76 -0.92 -35.20
N ILE A 7 21.43 -2.12 -35.71
CA ILE A 7 20.34 -2.94 -35.18
C ILE A 7 20.60 -3.35 -33.73
N HIS A 8 21.83 -3.74 -33.39
CA HIS A 8 22.19 -4.13 -32.02
C HIS A 8 22.09 -2.96 -31.04
N ILE A 9 22.46 -1.74 -31.48
CA ILE A 9 22.33 -0.53 -30.66
C ILE A 9 20.85 -0.22 -30.40
N VAL A 10 20.00 -0.28 -31.42
CA VAL A 10 18.56 -0.02 -31.29
C VAL A 10 17.90 -1.02 -30.35
N ILE A 11 18.22 -2.31 -30.48
CA ILE A 11 17.70 -3.36 -29.59
C ILE A 11 18.14 -3.10 -28.15
N GLY A 12 19.42 -2.76 -27.93
CA GLY A 12 19.94 -2.42 -26.60
C GLY A 12 19.18 -1.26 -25.94
N ILE A 13 18.91 -0.19 -26.69
CA ILE A 13 18.17 0.98 -26.19
C ILE A 13 16.74 0.61 -25.80
N VAL A 14 16.04 -0.18 -26.63
CA VAL A 14 14.66 -0.61 -26.35
C VAL A 14 14.60 -1.48 -25.09
N CYS A 15 15.55 -2.39 -24.91
CA CYS A 15 15.61 -3.25 -23.72
C CYS A 15 15.83 -2.46 -22.43
N VAL A 16 16.71 -1.45 -22.46
CA VAL A 16 16.97 -0.58 -21.30
C VAL A 16 15.75 0.28 -20.97
N ALA A 17 15.10 0.87 -21.98
CA ALA A 17 13.90 1.66 -21.78
C ALA A 17 12.75 0.84 -21.16
N ALA A 18 12.57 -0.41 -21.59
CA ALA A 18 11.55 -1.31 -21.04
C ALA A 18 11.81 -1.68 -19.56
N THR A 19 13.08 -1.83 -19.16
CA THR A 19 13.43 -2.13 -17.75
C THR A 19 13.27 -0.93 -16.83
N VAL A 20 13.59 0.27 -17.31
CA VAL A 20 13.41 1.50 -16.52
C VAL A 20 11.92 1.84 -16.32
N ALA A 21 11.07 1.56 -17.32
CA ALA A 21 9.64 1.84 -17.25
C ALA A 21 8.90 0.98 -16.21
N THR A 22 9.34 -0.26 -15.98
CA THR A 22 8.69 -1.18 -15.01
C THR A 22 9.18 -1.01 -13.57
N ALA A 23 10.34 -0.37 -13.37
CA ALA A 23 10.89 -0.11 -12.04
C ALA A 23 10.16 1.00 -11.24
N GLN A 24 9.25 1.76 -11.87
CA GLN A 24 8.52 2.86 -11.24
C GLN A 24 7.26 2.42 -10.47
N ALA A 25 6.90 1.14 -10.50
CA ALA A 25 5.84 0.60 -9.65
C ALA A 25 6.39 0.30 -8.25
N GLU A 26 6.90 1.32 -7.56
CA GLU A 26 7.26 1.16 -6.16
C GLU A 26 5.97 0.84 -5.38
N PRO A 27 5.81 -0.37 -4.83
CA PRO A 27 4.71 -0.60 -3.93
C PRO A 27 4.95 0.37 -2.79
N ARG A 28 4.00 1.26 -2.52
CA ARG A 28 4.00 2.14 -1.36
C ARG A 28 3.96 1.27 -0.11
N GLN A 29 5.08 0.65 0.24
CA GLN A 29 5.26 -0.09 1.47
C GLN A 29 5.32 0.97 2.56
N HIS A 30 4.14 1.32 3.06
CA HIS A 30 3.97 2.02 4.32
C HIS A 30 4.58 1.14 5.41
N LYS A 31 5.90 1.21 5.58
CA LYS A 31 6.65 0.49 6.63
C LYS A 31 6.13 0.86 8.04
N HIS A 32 5.46 2.01 8.14
CA HIS A 32 4.80 2.47 9.35
C HIS A 32 3.47 1.76 9.66
N ASN A 33 2.84 1.07 8.69
CA ASN A 33 1.50 0.50 8.85
C ASN A 33 1.42 -0.72 9.77
N ARG A 34 2.51 -1.48 9.87
CA ARG A 34 2.48 -2.75 10.62
C ARG A 34 2.46 -2.52 12.14
N ASN A 35 3.18 -1.50 12.60
CA ASN A 35 3.42 -1.31 14.03
C ASN A 35 2.16 -0.91 14.79
N TYR A 36 1.29 -0.07 14.23
CA TYR A 36 0.08 0.33 14.94
C TYR A 36 -0.95 -0.81 15.03
N ILE A 37 -0.99 -1.74 14.06
CA ILE A 37 -1.96 -2.86 14.11
C ILE A 37 -1.61 -3.77 15.28
N LEU A 38 -0.31 -4.07 15.43
CA LEU A 38 0.20 -4.86 16.55
C LEU A 38 -0.08 -4.16 17.89
N ARG A 39 0.18 -2.85 18.01
CA ARG A 39 -0.13 -2.10 19.24
C ARG A 39 -1.61 -2.14 19.62
N ARG A 40 -2.53 -1.99 18.65
CA ARG A 40 -3.97 -2.07 18.93
C ARG A 40 -4.39 -3.48 19.37
N GLN A 41 -3.70 -4.53 18.90
CA GLN A 41 -3.92 -5.91 19.33
C GLN A 41 -3.37 -6.18 20.73
N GLU A 42 -2.15 -5.72 21.02
CA GLU A 42 -1.53 -5.81 22.35
C GLU A 42 -2.35 -5.06 23.41
N ALA A 43 -2.96 -3.92 23.04
CA ALA A 43 -3.87 -3.17 23.90
C ALA A 43 -5.28 -3.79 24.01
N GLY A 44 -5.57 -4.89 23.31
CA GLY A 44 -6.88 -5.55 23.35
C GLY A 44 -8.02 -4.77 22.68
N LEU A 45 -7.72 -3.71 21.91
CA LEU A 45 -8.72 -2.84 21.29
C LEU A 45 -9.39 -3.50 20.07
N VAL A 46 -8.62 -4.31 19.34
CA VAL A 46 -9.06 -5.01 18.13
C VAL A 46 -8.39 -6.37 18.02
N SER A 47 -9.07 -7.32 17.39
CA SER A 47 -8.50 -8.63 17.06
C SER A 47 -8.35 -8.75 15.54
N GLY A 48 -7.18 -9.24 15.11
CA GLY A 48 -6.87 -9.47 13.69
C GLY A 48 -6.55 -8.20 12.90
N VAL A 49 -6.63 -8.31 11.57
CA VAL A 49 -6.33 -7.21 10.64
C VAL A 49 -7.60 -6.42 10.29
N PRO A 50 -7.46 -5.15 9.85
CA PRO A 50 -8.60 -4.38 9.34
C PRO A 50 -9.33 -5.15 8.23
N THR A 51 -10.66 -5.18 8.30
CA THR A 51 -11.51 -5.75 7.24
C THR A 51 -11.51 -4.87 6.00
N THR A 52 -11.37 -3.55 6.17
CA THR A 52 -11.32 -2.60 5.07
C THR A 52 -10.41 -1.43 5.44
N ARG A 53 -9.67 -0.91 4.47
CA ARG A 53 -8.91 0.35 4.61
C ARG A 53 -9.47 1.38 3.65
N ARG A 54 -9.90 2.52 4.18
CA ARG A 54 -10.38 3.66 3.39
C ARG A 54 -9.33 4.76 3.39
N ILE A 55 -8.92 5.19 2.21
CA ILE A 55 -7.96 6.28 2.03
C ILE A 55 -8.75 7.53 1.64
N ILE A 56 -8.71 8.57 2.47
CA ILE A 56 -9.38 9.86 2.21
C ILE A 56 -8.31 10.95 2.22
N GLY A 57 -7.89 11.38 1.03
CA GLY A 57 -6.75 12.30 0.87
C GLY A 57 -5.47 11.68 1.43
N LYS A 58 -4.94 12.25 2.52
CA LYS A 58 -3.76 11.74 3.24
C LYS A 58 -4.10 10.86 4.46
N ARG A 59 -5.38 10.62 4.72
CA ARG A 59 -5.85 9.87 5.90
C ARG A 59 -6.09 8.41 5.53
N GLU A 60 -5.61 7.51 6.38
CA GLU A 60 -5.88 6.07 6.29
C GLU A 60 -6.79 5.66 7.44
N ILE A 61 -7.99 5.19 7.11
CA ILE A 61 -8.99 4.73 8.07
C ILE A 61 -9.10 3.22 7.97
N ASP A 62 -8.66 2.52 9.01
CA ASP A 62 -8.80 1.08 9.17
C ASP A 62 -10.14 0.75 9.81
N ILE A 63 -10.96 -0.06 9.15
CA ILE A 63 -12.27 -0.50 9.62
C ILE A 63 -12.16 -1.97 10.02
N TYR A 64 -12.46 -2.29 11.27
CA TYR A 64 -12.42 -3.65 11.81
C TYR A 64 -13.79 -4.32 11.81
N ARG A 65 -13.79 -5.64 11.96
CA ARG A 65 -15.01 -6.47 11.96
C ARG A 65 -16.00 -6.09 13.05
N ASN A 66 -15.51 -5.62 14.20
CA ASN A 66 -16.31 -5.11 15.31
C ASN A 66 -16.91 -3.72 15.04
N GLY A 67 -16.66 -3.13 13.87
CA GLY A 67 -17.14 -1.82 13.49
C GLY A 67 -16.24 -0.67 13.94
N LEU A 68 -15.21 -0.90 14.77
CA LEU A 68 -14.28 0.15 15.17
C LEU A 68 -13.49 0.66 13.96
N MET A 69 -13.38 1.98 13.85
CA MET A 69 -12.63 2.66 12.83
C MET A 69 -11.43 3.39 13.45
N PHE A 70 -10.25 3.19 12.89
CA PHE A 70 -9.02 3.77 13.41
C PHE A 70 -8.27 4.57 12.35
N GLU A 71 -7.74 5.72 12.75
CA GLU A 71 -6.69 6.43 12.03
C GLU A 71 -5.42 6.37 12.90
N LYS A 72 -4.45 5.54 12.51
CA LYS A 72 -3.31 5.19 13.38
C LYS A 72 -3.82 4.72 14.75
N ASP A 73 -3.29 5.15 15.89
CA ASP A 73 -3.76 4.64 17.18
C ASP A 73 -5.10 5.28 17.66
N ASN A 74 -5.66 6.22 16.91
CA ASN A 74 -6.87 6.94 17.31
C ASN A 74 -8.14 6.27 16.77
N VAL A 75 -9.13 6.08 17.65
CA VAL A 75 -10.49 5.72 17.23
C VAL A 75 -11.14 6.95 16.61
N VAL A 76 -11.58 6.83 15.36
CA VAL A 76 -12.22 7.93 14.61
C VAL A 76 -13.71 7.69 14.36
N GLY A 77 -14.22 6.51 14.71
CA GLY A 77 -15.63 6.21 14.59
C GLY A 77 -15.96 4.76 14.92
N VAL A 78 -17.25 4.48 15.00
CA VAL A 78 -17.80 3.14 15.12
C VAL A 78 -18.86 3.00 14.04
N ARG A 79 -18.73 1.99 13.18
CA ARG A 79 -19.80 1.60 12.27
C ARG A 79 -20.93 1.06 13.15
N ALA A 80 -22.00 1.83 13.29
CA ALA A 80 -23.23 1.31 13.86
C ALA A 80 -23.63 0.10 13.01
N GLY A 81 -23.50 -1.10 13.58
CA GLY A 81 -24.22 -2.24 13.06
C GLY A 81 -25.69 -1.86 13.14
N SER A 82 -26.36 -1.80 11.99
CA SER A 82 -27.81 -1.66 11.95
C SER A 82 -28.36 -2.75 12.88
N ARG A 83 -29.00 -2.32 13.97
CA ARG A 83 -29.95 -3.17 14.67
C ARG A 83 -31.16 -3.36 13.77
#